data_AF-A0ABD5F4X7-F1
#
_entry.id   AF-A0ABD5F4X7-F1
#
_cell.length_a   1.000
_cell.length_b   1.000
_cell.length_c   1.000
_cell.angle_alpha   90.00
_cell.angle_beta   90.00
_cell.angle_gamma   90.00
#
_symmetry.space_group_name_H-M   'P 1'
#
loop_
_entity.id
_entity.type
_entity.pdbx_description
1 polymer ?
#
loop_
_entity_poly.entity_id
_entity_poly.type
_entity_poly.pdbx_seq_one_letter_code
_entity_poly.pdbx_strand_id
1 'polypeptide(L)'
;MKDYLKKYPYLFAVPVVLMIAVFFFLAREPEEETVDPALFSTESSIGKTTESSSQEWYVDVKGAVKKTGMYRIRQGMRLMDAIDLAGGFTEDADQNQMNFSKLLADQEIIYVPKIGEEVPVINEVSPTGGGTSSNSETAKININTANAAELQQLSGIGEKRAADIIKYREENGSFHTVEDLTKVSGIGEKTLENLRDSITI
;
A
#
# COMPACT_ATOMS: atom_id res chain seq x y z
N MET A 1 62.86 13.72 55.06
CA MET A 1 62.13 13.70 53.77
C MET A 1 62.79 12.83 52.70
N LYS A 2 64.10 12.54 52.75
CA LYS A 2 64.79 11.73 51.72
C LYS A 2 64.51 10.22 51.79
N ASP A 3 64.07 9.70 52.94
CA ASP A 3 63.81 8.25 53.11
C ASP A 3 62.42 7.78 52.65
N TYR A 4 61.48 8.72 52.42
CA TYR A 4 60.15 8.39 51.92
C TYR A 4 60.16 7.97 50.44
N LEU A 5 61.11 8.48 49.64
CA LEU A 5 61.21 8.18 48.21
C LEU A 5 61.63 6.73 47.91
N LYS A 6 62.31 6.05 48.83
CA LYS A 6 62.73 4.64 48.63
C LYS A 6 61.65 3.63 49.00
N LYS A 7 60.68 4.00 49.84
CA LYS A 7 59.69 3.06 50.39
C LYS A 7 58.46 2.86 49.51
N TYR A 8 58.12 3.85 48.67
CA TYR A 8 56.94 3.80 47.79
C TYR A 8 57.23 4.37 46.39
N PRO A 9 58.13 3.76 45.60
CA PRO A 9 58.46 4.25 44.26
C PRO A 9 57.26 4.24 43.32
N TYR A 10 56.33 3.30 43.54
CA TYR A 10 55.13 3.12 42.71
C TYR A 10 54.06 4.18 42.91
N LEU A 11 54.04 4.88 44.05
CA LEU A 11 53.03 5.90 44.35
C LEU A 11 53.13 7.11 43.40
N PHE A 12 54.33 7.39 42.89
CA PHE A 12 54.57 8.44 41.88
C PHE A 12 54.65 7.88 40.46
N ALA A 13 54.99 6.60 40.27
CA ALA A 13 55.04 5.99 38.94
C ALA A 13 53.65 5.84 38.29
N VAL A 14 52.63 5.44 39.07
CA VAL A 14 51.27 5.23 38.57
C VAL A 14 50.63 6.50 37.97
N PRO A 15 50.65 7.68 38.63
CA PRO A 15 50.07 8.89 38.04
C PRO A 15 50.84 9.37 36.81
N VAL A 16 52.17 9.14 36.75
CA VAL A 16 52.99 9.48 35.58
C VAL A 16 52.64 8.59 34.38
N VAL A 17 52.45 7.28 34.60
CA VAL A 17 52.05 6.35 33.53
C VAL A 17 50.63 6.66 33.03
N LEU A 18 49.70 7.01 33.93
CA LEU A 18 48.35 7.45 33.54
C LEU A 18 48.39 8.76 32.75
N MET A 19 49.21 9.73 33.16
CA MET A 19 49.43 10.97 32.40
C MET A 19 49.99 10.69 31.00
N ILE A 20 50.96 9.78 30.87
CA ILE A 20 51.54 9.42 29.58
C ILE A 20 50.51 8.69 28.70
N ALA A 21 49.71 7.79 29.26
CA ALA A 21 48.66 7.10 28.51
C ALA A 21 47.57 8.06 28.03
N VAL A 22 47.16 9.01 28.87
CA VAL A 22 46.18 10.06 28.51
C VAL A 22 46.78 11.02 27.48
N PHE A 23 48.06 11.37 27.58
CA PHE A 23 48.76 12.16 26.56
C PHE A 23 48.83 11.41 25.23
N PHE A 24 49.16 10.11 25.21
CA PHE A 24 49.12 9.30 23.98
C PHE A 24 47.72 9.13 23.41
N PHE A 25 46.69 9.13 24.26
CA PHE A 25 45.30 9.06 23.82
C PHE A 25 44.80 10.40 23.25
N LEU A 26 45.21 11.53 23.82
CA LEU A 26 44.90 12.87 23.33
C LEU A 26 45.77 13.30 22.14
N ALA A 27 46.99 12.80 22.04
CA ALA A 27 47.91 13.02 20.91
C ALA A 27 47.65 12.04 19.76
N ARG A 28 46.67 11.15 19.87
CA ARG A 28 46.22 10.28 18.78
C ARG A 28 45.31 11.10 17.86
N GLU A 29 45.91 11.78 16.89
CA GLU A 29 45.16 12.34 15.77
C GLU A 29 44.46 11.19 15.02
N PRO A 30 43.17 11.32 14.67
CA PRO A 30 42.51 10.33 13.83
C PRO A 30 43.19 10.31 12.46
N GLU A 31 43.75 9.17 12.06
CA GLU A 31 44.20 8.96 10.68
C GLU A 31 42.98 9.12 9.77
N GLU A 32 42.97 10.17 8.94
CA GLU A 32 42.02 10.28 7.84
C GLU A 32 42.33 9.17 6.83
N GLU A 33 41.35 8.31 6.57
CA GLU A 33 41.41 7.32 5.48
C GLU A 33 41.47 8.07 4.13
N THR A 34 42.67 8.24 3.60
CA THR A 34 42.88 8.76 2.25
C THR A 34 42.56 7.68 1.23
N VAL A 35 41.41 7.79 0.56
CA VAL A 35 41.05 6.92 -0.57
C VAL A 35 41.83 7.39 -1.82
N ASP A 36 42.78 6.57 -2.27
CA ASP A 36 43.61 6.81 -3.47
C ASP A 36 42.74 6.88 -4.75
N PRO A 37 42.76 7.99 -5.52
CA PRO A 37 41.92 8.15 -6.71
C PRO A 37 42.70 7.86 -8.00
N ALA A 38 43.38 6.71 -8.10
CA ALA A 38 44.26 6.46 -9.25
C ALA A 38 44.38 5.00 -9.71
N LEU A 39 43.30 4.20 -9.64
CA LEU A 39 43.21 2.95 -10.40
C LEU A 39 41.74 2.66 -10.72
N PHE A 40 41.17 3.26 -11.77
CA PHE A 40 40.22 2.59 -12.66
C PHE A 40 39.83 3.52 -13.84
N SER A 41 40.52 3.32 -14.95
CA SER A 41 40.07 3.64 -16.31
C SER A 41 40.77 2.57 -17.16
N THR A 42 40.12 1.77 -18.00
CA THR A 42 38.84 1.88 -18.71
C THR A 42 38.65 0.53 -19.40
N GLU A 43 37.44 -0.04 -19.41
CA GLU A 43 36.83 -0.59 -20.63
C GLU A 43 35.37 -1.01 -20.38
N SER A 44 34.49 -0.13 -20.83
CA SER A 44 33.23 -0.40 -21.53
C SER A 44 32.67 -1.84 -21.49
N SER A 45 31.61 -2.02 -20.72
CA SER A 45 30.46 -2.82 -21.17
C SER A 45 29.18 -2.09 -20.81
N ILE A 46 28.38 -1.86 -21.84
CA ILE A 46 27.08 -1.22 -21.84
C ILE A 46 26.14 -1.90 -20.85
N GLY A 47 25.77 -1.16 -19.81
CA GLY A 47 24.69 -1.50 -18.88
C GLY A 47 23.88 -0.25 -18.60
N LYS A 48 23.16 0.21 -19.63
CA LYS A 48 21.97 1.07 -19.59
C LYS A 48 21.78 1.78 -18.24
N THR A 49 22.19 3.05 -18.19
CA THR A 49 21.60 4.06 -17.29
C THR A 49 20.10 3.90 -17.41
N THR A 50 19.52 3.15 -16.47
CA THR A 50 18.09 3.09 -16.33
C THR A 50 17.80 4.39 -15.62
N GLU A 51 17.37 5.39 -16.39
CA GLU A 51 16.54 6.47 -15.88
C GLU A 51 15.44 5.78 -15.06
N SER A 52 15.69 5.60 -13.77
CA SER A 52 14.67 5.26 -12.81
C SER A 52 13.81 6.50 -12.80
N SER A 53 12.71 6.49 -13.55
CA SER A 53 11.69 7.51 -13.45
C SER A 53 11.33 7.57 -11.97
N SER A 54 11.85 8.56 -11.24
CA SER A 54 11.49 8.83 -9.86
C SER A 54 10.11 9.45 -9.90
N GLN A 55 9.10 8.65 -10.23
CA GLN A 55 7.71 9.06 -10.08
C GLN A 55 7.53 9.40 -8.60
N GLU A 56 7.32 10.69 -8.32
CA GLU A 56 6.99 11.16 -6.99
C GLU A 56 5.53 10.81 -6.73
N TRP A 57 5.28 10.04 -5.67
CA TRP A 57 3.94 9.63 -5.30
C TRP A 57 3.44 10.52 -4.17
N TYR A 58 2.16 10.83 -4.19
CA TYR A 58 1.51 11.65 -3.17
C TYR A 58 0.23 11.00 -2.68
N VAL A 59 -0.03 11.14 -1.38
CA VAL A 59 -1.29 10.71 -0.74
C VAL A 59 -1.88 11.88 0.04
N ASP A 60 -3.20 11.92 0.13
CA ASP A 60 -3.94 12.95 0.88
C ASP A 60 -4.51 12.34 2.17
N VAL A 61 -4.00 12.78 3.33
CA VAL A 61 -4.41 12.25 4.64
C VAL A 61 -5.41 13.19 5.30
N LYS A 62 -6.58 12.64 5.65
CA LYS A 62 -7.74 13.35 6.23
C LYS A 62 -8.26 12.64 7.48
N GLY A 63 -9.12 13.35 8.22
CA GLY A 63 -9.81 12.81 9.38
C GLY A 63 -9.02 12.96 10.69
N ALA A 64 -9.09 11.95 11.54
CA ALA A 64 -8.59 11.94 12.93
C ALA A 64 -7.06 11.72 13.02
N VAL A 65 -6.28 12.58 12.36
CA VAL A 65 -4.81 12.63 12.42
C VAL A 65 -4.32 13.98 12.94
N LYS A 66 -3.11 14.03 13.50
CA LYS A 66 -2.58 15.29 14.06
C LYS A 66 -2.41 16.39 13.01
N LYS A 67 -1.98 16.02 11.81
CA LYS A 67 -1.78 16.95 10.69
C LYS A 67 -2.40 16.38 9.44
N THR A 68 -3.51 16.94 9.00
CA THR A 68 -4.10 16.62 7.69
C THR A 68 -3.31 17.28 6.57
N GLY A 69 -3.42 16.71 5.37
CA GLY A 69 -2.82 17.28 4.16
C GLY A 69 -2.17 16.23 3.26
N MET A 70 -1.49 16.75 2.23
CA MET A 70 -0.83 15.92 1.23
C MET A 70 0.61 15.60 1.66
N TYR A 71 0.97 14.33 1.55
CA TYR A 71 2.28 13.82 1.93
C TYR A 71 2.94 13.16 0.74
N ARG A 72 4.23 13.45 0.57
CA ARG A 72 5.08 12.77 -0.39
C ARG A 72 5.43 11.38 0.14
N ILE A 73 5.23 10.37 -0.69
CA ILE A 73 5.51 8.98 -0.36
C ILE A 73 6.46 8.34 -1.38
N ARG A 74 6.93 7.14 -1.07
CA ARG A 74 7.72 6.27 -1.94
C ARG A 74 6.97 4.97 -2.18
N GLN A 75 7.21 4.35 -3.32
CA GLN A 75 6.68 3.03 -3.62
C GLN A 75 7.09 2.02 -2.54
N GLY A 76 6.13 1.24 -2.06
CA GLY A 76 6.32 0.25 -0.98
C GLY A 76 6.01 0.74 0.43
N MET A 77 5.71 2.03 0.62
CA MET A 77 5.20 2.54 1.89
C MET A 77 3.81 1.98 2.18
N ARG A 78 3.53 1.81 3.47
CA ARG A 78 2.25 1.36 4.01
C ARG A 78 1.45 2.51 4.59
N LEU A 79 0.16 2.25 4.83
CA LEU A 79 -0.76 3.18 5.46
C LEU A 79 -0.19 3.75 6.77
N MET A 80 0.40 2.90 7.61
CA MET A 80 1.03 3.34 8.87
C MET A 80 2.11 4.41 8.63
N ASP A 81 2.95 4.25 7.61
CA ASP A 81 4.03 5.18 7.30
C ASP A 81 3.48 6.58 6.95
N ALA A 82 2.38 6.64 6.19
CA ALA A 82 1.73 7.92 5.88
C ALA A 82 1.08 8.58 7.12
N ILE A 83 0.52 7.78 8.03
CA ILE A 83 -0.01 8.31 9.29
C ILE A 83 1.13 8.84 10.19
N ASP A 84 2.28 8.17 10.21
CA ASP A 84 3.45 8.65 10.94
C ASP A 84 3.96 9.98 10.38
N LEU A 85 3.97 10.14 9.05
CA LEU A 85 4.25 11.43 8.39
C LEU A 85 3.24 12.52 8.78
N ALA A 86 1.97 12.13 8.99
CA ALA A 86 0.92 13.00 9.51
C ALA A 86 1.03 13.30 11.03
N GLY A 87 2.08 12.79 11.70
CA GLY A 87 2.33 12.98 13.13
C GLY A 87 1.57 12.02 14.03
N GLY A 88 0.94 10.98 13.46
CA GLY A 88 0.15 9.99 14.15
C GLY A 88 -1.33 10.34 14.25
N PHE A 89 -2.07 9.44 14.90
CA PHE A 89 -3.50 9.59 15.19
C PHE A 89 -3.79 10.66 16.25
N THR A 90 -5.00 11.21 16.23
CA THR A 90 -5.60 11.91 17.36
C THR A 90 -6.24 10.93 18.35
N GLU A 91 -6.60 11.38 19.55
CA GLU A 91 -7.25 10.53 20.57
C GLU A 91 -8.62 10.01 20.13
N ASP A 92 -9.31 10.77 19.28
CA ASP A 92 -10.64 10.40 18.78
C ASP A 92 -10.60 9.41 17.62
N ALA A 93 -9.43 8.94 17.18
CA ALA A 93 -9.30 8.12 15.97
C ALA A 93 -9.74 6.67 16.19
N ASP A 94 -10.59 6.14 15.30
CA ASP A 94 -10.93 4.72 15.30
C ASP A 94 -9.95 3.91 14.46
N GLN A 95 -8.95 3.38 15.15
CA GLN A 95 -7.90 2.55 14.57
C GLN A 95 -8.42 1.17 14.10
N ASN A 96 -9.53 0.67 14.64
CA ASN A 96 -10.00 -0.69 14.33
C ASN A 96 -10.61 -0.81 12.93
N GLN A 97 -10.99 0.33 12.33
CA GLN A 97 -11.58 0.38 10.99
C GLN A 97 -10.53 0.47 9.87
N MET A 98 -9.24 0.40 10.19
CA MET A 98 -8.15 0.70 9.26
C MET A 98 -7.20 -0.48 9.07
N ASN A 99 -6.72 -0.69 7.84
CA ASN A 99 -5.68 -1.67 7.54
C ASN A 99 -4.30 -1.02 7.48
N PHE A 100 -3.60 -0.93 8.61
CA PHE A 100 -2.26 -0.32 8.72
C PHE A 100 -1.20 -0.97 7.82
N SER A 101 -1.42 -2.23 7.45
CA SER A 101 -0.51 -2.97 6.57
C SER A 101 -0.76 -2.70 5.09
N LYS A 102 -1.82 -1.97 4.72
CA LYS A 102 -2.14 -1.67 3.32
C LYS A 102 -0.99 -0.90 2.67
N LEU A 103 -0.55 -1.35 1.49
CA LEU A 103 0.40 -0.62 0.66
C LEU A 103 -0.28 0.59 0.03
N LEU A 104 0.44 1.69 -0.05
CA LEU A 104 -0.07 2.93 -0.61
C LEU A 104 0.19 3.02 -2.11
N ALA A 105 -0.78 3.60 -2.82
CA ALA A 105 -0.68 3.99 -4.21
C ALA A 105 -0.56 5.51 -4.37
N ASP A 106 -0.09 5.96 -5.53
CA ASP A 106 -0.14 7.38 -5.88
C ASP A 106 -1.60 7.87 -5.97
N GLN A 107 -1.83 9.13 -5.62
CA GLN A 107 -3.12 9.83 -5.66
C GLN A 107 -4.20 9.21 -4.73
N GLU A 108 -3.79 8.42 -3.75
CA GLU A 108 -4.69 7.81 -2.78
C GLU A 108 -5.14 8.83 -1.71
N ILE A 109 -6.41 8.76 -1.30
CA ILE A 109 -6.94 9.51 -0.16
C ILE A 109 -7.06 8.56 1.02
N ILE A 110 -6.35 8.89 2.09
CA ILE A 110 -6.38 8.19 3.36
C ILE A 110 -7.32 8.94 4.29
N TYR A 111 -8.46 8.34 4.64
CA TYR A 111 -9.36 8.91 5.64
C TYR A 111 -9.27 8.13 6.94
N VAL A 112 -8.95 8.82 8.04
CA VAL A 112 -8.94 8.23 9.38
C VAL A 112 -10.26 8.56 10.09
N PRO A 113 -11.13 7.57 10.37
CA PRO A 113 -12.38 7.81 11.07
C PRO A 113 -12.21 8.23 12.52
N LYS A 114 -13.26 8.86 13.06
CA LYS A 114 -13.43 9.01 14.51
C LYS A 114 -14.14 7.80 15.13
N ILE A 115 -13.98 7.62 16.44
CA ILE A 115 -14.68 6.59 17.21
C ILE A 115 -16.20 6.78 17.07
N GLY A 116 -16.87 5.75 16.56
CA GLY A 116 -18.32 5.77 16.31
C GLY A 116 -18.75 6.44 15.01
N GLU A 117 -17.80 6.86 14.16
CA GLU A 117 -18.07 7.28 12.79
C GLU A 117 -18.26 6.04 11.90
N GLU A 118 -19.42 5.93 11.25
CA GLU A 118 -19.65 4.92 10.22
C GLU A 118 -19.06 5.40 8.90
N VAL A 119 -17.85 4.94 8.58
CA VAL A 119 -17.32 5.09 7.23
C VAL A 119 -17.84 3.93 6.40
N PRO A 120 -18.40 4.16 5.20
CA PRO A 120 -18.61 3.09 4.26
C PRO A 120 -17.27 2.39 4.04
N VAL A 121 -17.16 1.13 4.46
CA VAL A 121 -15.98 0.30 4.16
C VAL A 121 -15.97 0.09 2.67
N ILE A 122 -15.34 1.00 1.93
CA ILE A 122 -14.92 0.76 0.57
C ILE A 122 -13.84 -0.30 0.68
N ASN A 123 -14.25 -1.56 0.55
CA ASN A 123 -13.34 -2.64 0.21
C ASN A 123 -12.67 -2.21 -1.09
N GLU A 124 -11.49 -1.60 -0.97
CA GLU A 124 -10.64 -1.29 -2.09
C GLU A 124 -10.23 -2.61 -2.72
N VAL A 125 -11.00 -3.00 -3.72
CA VAL A 125 -10.58 -3.95 -4.74
C VAL A 125 -9.26 -3.43 -5.29
N SER A 126 -8.21 -4.22 -5.10
CA SER A 126 -6.90 -3.98 -5.70
C SER A 126 -7.05 -3.63 -7.19
N PRO A 127 -6.20 -2.75 -7.73
CA PRO A 127 -6.34 -2.29 -9.10
C PRO A 127 -5.85 -3.39 -10.04
N THR A 128 -6.74 -4.30 -10.40
CA THR A 128 -6.68 -4.94 -11.72
C THR A 128 -7.68 -4.19 -12.59
N GLY A 129 -7.19 -3.12 -13.23
CA GLY A 129 -7.76 -2.40 -14.37
C GLY A 129 -9.28 -2.34 -14.52
N GLY A 130 -9.87 -1.17 -14.25
CA GLY A 130 -11.21 -0.84 -14.69
C GLY A 130 -11.77 0.37 -13.96
N GLY A 131 -11.52 1.57 -14.49
CA GLY A 131 -12.03 2.81 -13.93
C GLY A 131 -13.53 2.78 -13.73
N THR A 132 -13.98 3.01 -12.50
CA THR A 132 -15.38 3.28 -12.20
C THR A 132 -15.47 4.72 -11.73
N SER A 133 -15.66 5.61 -12.70
CA SER A 133 -16.27 6.91 -12.45
C SER A 133 -17.62 6.64 -11.79
N SER A 134 -17.80 7.19 -10.60
CA SER A 134 -19.03 7.27 -9.86
C SER A 134 -20.11 7.96 -10.72
N ASN A 135 -20.87 7.15 -11.45
CA ASN A 135 -22.21 7.51 -11.86
C ASN A 135 -23.15 6.53 -11.16
N SER A 136 -24.11 7.08 -10.42
CA SER A 136 -25.16 6.35 -9.72
C SER A 136 -26.17 5.79 -10.73
N GLU A 137 -25.71 4.96 -11.65
CA GLU A 137 -26.53 4.03 -12.39
C GLU A 137 -26.32 2.65 -11.78
N THR A 138 -27.42 2.00 -11.43
CA THR A 138 -27.49 0.60 -11.01
C THR A 138 -26.49 -0.24 -11.80
N ALA A 139 -25.43 -0.70 -11.13
CA ALA A 139 -24.35 -1.45 -11.76
C ALA A 139 -24.94 -2.64 -12.51
N LYS A 140 -24.84 -2.62 -13.84
CA LYS A 140 -25.38 -3.68 -14.69
C LYS A 140 -24.66 -4.98 -14.41
N ILE A 141 -25.42 -6.04 -14.18
CA ILE A 141 -24.90 -7.36 -13.86
C ILE A 141 -24.43 -8.05 -15.14
N ASN A 142 -23.16 -8.43 -15.19
CA ASN A 142 -22.59 -9.14 -16.33
C ASN A 142 -23.03 -10.62 -16.33
N ILE A 143 -23.81 -11.04 -17.31
CA ILE A 143 -24.41 -12.39 -17.36
C ILE A 143 -23.36 -13.50 -17.54
N ASN A 144 -22.24 -13.22 -18.19
CA ASN A 144 -21.19 -14.20 -18.44
C ASN A 144 -20.31 -14.47 -17.22
N THR A 145 -20.22 -13.51 -16.30
CA THR A 145 -19.32 -13.59 -15.13
C THR A 145 -20.06 -13.65 -13.81
N ALA A 146 -21.32 -13.20 -13.76
CA ALA A 146 -22.09 -13.15 -12.53
C ALA A 146 -22.28 -14.53 -11.90
N ASN A 147 -22.25 -14.57 -10.57
CA ASN A 147 -22.56 -15.75 -9.78
C ASN A 147 -24.08 -15.90 -9.56
N ALA A 148 -24.49 -17.03 -8.98
CA ALA A 148 -25.92 -17.32 -8.79
C ALA A 148 -26.63 -16.29 -7.88
N ALA A 149 -25.94 -15.72 -6.89
CA ALA A 149 -26.52 -14.73 -5.99
C ALA A 149 -26.67 -13.36 -6.68
N GLU A 150 -25.69 -12.96 -7.49
CA GLU A 150 -25.74 -11.74 -8.30
C GLU A 150 -26.85 -11.82 -9.35
N LEU A 151 -26.98 -12.93 -10.05
CA LEU A 151 -28.08 -13.14 -11.01
C LEU A 151 -29.46 -13.07 -10.34
N GLN A 152 -29.58 -13.48 -9.07
CA GLN A 152 -30.84 -13.41 -8.31
C GLN A 152 -31.23 -11.98 -7.89
N GLN A 153 -30.31 -11.02 -7.95
CA GLN A 153 -30.66 -9.60 -7.71
C GLN A 153 -31.47 -9.01 -8.86
N LEU A 154 -31.48 -9.68 -10.02
CA LEU A 154 -32.23 -9.25 -11.18
C LEU A 154 -33.73 -9.50 -11.01
N SER A 155 -34.53 -8.49 -11.36
CA SER A 155 -35.99 -8.56 -11.28
C SER A 155 -36.53 -9.70 -12.14
N GLY A 156 -37.18 -10.67 -11.50
CA GLY A 156 -37.73 -11.84 -12.18
C GLY A 156 -36.76 -13.01 -12.36
N ILE A 157 -35.53 -12.94 -11.84
CA ILE A 157 -34.61 -14.09 -11.79
C ILE A 157 -34.58 -14.65 -10.37
N GLY A 158 -35.16 -15.84 -10.19
CA GLY A 158 -35.04 -16.61 -8.95
C GLY A 158 -33.94 -17.67 -9.05
N GLU A 159 -33.68 -18.38 -7.96
CA GLU A 159 -32.66 -19.42 -7.82
C GLU A 159 -32.61 -20.40 -9.01
N LYS A 160 -33.78 -20.93 -9.43
CA LYS A 160 -33.88 -21.84 -10.57
C LYS A 160 -33.40 -21.22 -11.89
N ARG A 161 -33.81 -19.97 -12.16
CA ARG A 161 -33.44 -19.26 -13.40
C ARG A 161 -31.97 -18.88 -13.41
N ALA A 162 -31.43 -18.46 -12.26
CA ALA A 162 -30.00 -18.18 -12.12
C ALA A 162 -29.16 -19.44 -12.40
N ALA A 163 -29.58 -20.59 -11.88
CA ALA A 163 -28.94 -21.87 -12.17
C ALA A 163 -29.02 -22.24 -13.66
N ASP A 164 -30.18 -22.03 -14.30
CA ASP A 164 -30.35 -22.31 -15.73
C ASP A 164 -29.48 -21.40 -16.62
N ILE A 165 -29.28 -20.13 -16.25
CA ILE A 165 -28.36 -19.21 -16.95
C ILE A 165 -26.91 -19.70 -16.86
N ILE A 166 -26.46 -20.07 -15.66
CA ILE A 166 -25.11 -20.58 -15.42
C ILE A 166 -24.88 -21.87 -16.20
N LYS A 167 -25.83 -22.80 -16.11
CA LYS A 167 -25.79 -24.06 -16.85
C LYS A 167 -25.72 -23.81 -18.36
N TYR A 168 -26.53 -22.89 -18.88
CA TYR A 168 -26.53 -22.56 -20.30
C TYR A 168 -25.15 -22.08 -20.77
N ARG A 169 -24.50 -21.16 -20.04
CA ARG A 169 -23.17 -20.66 -20.42
C ARG A 169 -22.06 -21.70 -20.28
N GLU A 170 -22.20 -22.65 -19.36
CA GLU A 170 -21.27 -23.77 -19.20
C GLU A 170 -21.40 -24.79 -20.36
N GLU A 171 -22.63 -25.05 -20.82
CA GLU A 171 -22.89 -26.04 -21.88
C GLU A 171 -22.76 -25.47 -23.30
N ASN A 172 -23.14 -24.20 -23.50
CA ASN A 172 -23.25 -23.57 -24.83
C ASN A 172 -22.19 -22.48 -25.06
N GLY A 173 -21.41 -22.13 -24.03
CA GLY A 173 -20.47 -21.02 -24.05
C GLY A 173 -21.11 -19.68 -23.67
N SER A 174 -20.29 -18.63 -23.64
CA SER A 174 -20.72 -17.28 -23.26
C SER A 174 -21.85 -16.74 -24.13
N PHE A 175 -22.75 -15.96 -23.53
CA PHE A 175 -23.73 -15.17 -24.25
C PHE A 175 -23.02 -14.08 -25.07
N HIS A 176 -23.45 -13.84 -26.30
CA HIS A 176 -22.87 -12.82 -27.19
C HIS A 176 -23.77 -11.60 -27.30
N THR A 177 -25.08 -11.80 -27.17
CA THR A 177 -26.10 -10.76 -27.17
C THR A 177 -27.02 -10.90 -25.97
N VAL A 178 -27.70 -9.82 -25.59
CA VAL A 178 -28.63 -9.84 -24.45
C VAL A 178 -29.83 -10.74 -24.81
N GLU A 179 -30.20 -10.76 -26.09
CA GLU A 179 -31.25 -11.60 -26.67
C GLU A 179 -30.98 -13.09 -26.51
N ASP A 180 -29.71 -13.50 -26.42
CA ASP A 180 -29.34 -14.90 -26.20
C ASP A 180 -29.87 -15.46 -24.87
N LEU A 181 -30.20 -14.60 -23.90
CA LEU A 181 -30.86 -15.02 -22.66
C LEU A 181 -32.23 -15.69 -22.90
N THR A 182 -32.90 -15.39 -24.01
CA THR A 182 -34.19 -16.05 -24.36
C THR A 182 -34.03 -17.53 -24.68
N LYS A 183 -32.79 -18.00 -24.93
CA LYS A 183 -32.48 -19.42 -25.13
C LYS A 183 -32.48 -20.21 -23.82
N VAL A 184 -32.44 -19.51 -22.69
CA VAL A 184 -32.52 -20.10 -21.35
C VAL A 184 -33.98 -20.37 -21.00
N SER A 185 -34.26 -21.57 -20.48
CA SER A 185 -35.62 -21.97 -20.11
C SER A 185 -36.24 -21.02 -19.10
N GLY A 186 -37.43 -20.50 -19.41
CA GLY A 186 -38.19 -19.64 -18.51
C GLY A 186 -37.82 -18.15 -18.54
N ILE A 187 -36.92 -17.71 -19.43
CA ILE A 187 -36.69 -16.30 -19.76
C ILE A 187 -37.37 -15.99 -21.10
N GLY A 188 -38.53 -15.33 -21.04
CA GLY A 188 -39.23 -14.86 -22.24
C GLY A 188 -38.94 -13.39 -22.54
N GLU A 189 -39.42 -12.89 -23.69
CA GLU A 189 -39.26 -11.49 -24.14
C GLU A 189 -39.63 -10.48 -23.05
N LYS A 190 -40.76 -10.68 -22.38
CA LYS A 190 -41.21 -9.82 -21.27
C LYS A 190 -40.24 -9.81 -20.08
N THR A 191 -39.60 -10.93 -19.78
CA THR A 191 -38.60 -10.97 -18.71
C THR A 191 -37.33 -10.26 -19.16
N LEU A 192 -36.90 -10.52 -20.39
CA LEU A 192 -35.73 -9.87 -20.98
C LEU A 192 -35.85 -8.34 -21.01
N GLU A 193 -37.01 -7.81 -21.39
CA GLU A 193 -37.28 -6.36 -21.40
C GLU A 193 -37.02 -5.71 -20.03
N ASN A 194 -37.47 -6.34 -18.94
CA ASN A 194 -37.23 -5.85 -17.59
C ASN A 194 -35.76 -5.99 -17.15
N LEU A 195 -35.00 -6.86 -17.80
CA LEU A 195 -33.61 -7.13 -17.46
C LEU A 195 -32.63 -6.26 -18.24
N ARG A 196 -32.97 -5.83 -19.45
CA ARG A 196 -32.09 -5.08 -20.38
C ARG A 196 -31.38 -3.90 -19.74
N ASP A 197 -32.05 -3.19 -18.85
CA ASP A 197 -31.47 -2.01 -18.18
C ASP A 197 -30.54 -2.38 -17.02
N SER A 198 -30.63 -3.61 -16.51
CA SER A 198 -29.88 -4.12 -15.35
C SER A 198 -28.78 -5.13 -15.70
N ILE A 199 -28.58 -5.47 -16.97
CA ILE A 199 -27.65 -6.54 -17.39
C ILE A 199 -26.65 -6.08 -18.46
N THR A 200 -25.53 -6.79 -18.53
CA THR A 200 -24.49 -6.63 -19.55
C THR A 200 -23.85 -7.99 -19.87
N ILE A 201 -22.95 -8.05 -20.85
CA ILE A 201 -22.35 -9.28 -21.41
C ILE A 201 -20.86 -9.31 -21.14
#